data_AF-A0A433P949-F1
#
_entry.id   AF-A0A433P949-F1
#
_cell.length_a   1.000
_cell.length_b   1.000
_cell.length_c   1.000
_cell.angle_alpha   90.00
_cell.angle_beta   90.00
_cell.angle_gamma   90.00
#
_symmetry.space_group_name_H-M   'P 1'
#
loop_
_entity.id
_entity.type
_entity.pdbx_description
1 polymer ?
#
loop_
_entity_poly.entity_id
_entity_poly.type
_entity_poly.pdbx_seq_one_letter_code
_entity_poly.pdbx_strand_id
1 'polypeptide(L)'
;MGVPALFRWLSNKYSKITTQVVEEQPVEVNGVQIPVDTSKPNPTGEEFDNLYLDMNGIIHPCCHPEDKVHPHDFSSSPETEDEMIFEIFKYMDRIVAMVRPRKVLYMAIDGVAPRAKMNQQRSRRFRASQLARIEAEEKERQLRELEASGQVVERPEKKKAFDSNCITPGTPFMAHLAECLRYHVAHKLNTDPGWKN
;
A
#
# COMPACT_ATOMS: atom_id res chain seq x y z
N MET A 1 -3.93 3.23 -22.65
CA MET A 1 -5.04 3.58 -21.74
C MET A 1 -4.57 3.33 -20.31
N GLY A 2 -4.71 4.30 -19.41
CA GLY A 2 -4.37 4.13 -17.99
C GLY A 2 -5.51 3.47 -17.20
N VAL A 3 -5.22 2.98 -15.99
CA VAL A 3 -6.22 2.37 -15.09
C VAL A 3 -7.47 3.25 -14.90
N PRO A 4 -7.35 4.58 -14.65
CA PRO A 4 -8.53 5.44 -14.47
C PRO A 4 -9.42 5.52 -15.72
N ALA A 5 -8.82 5.52 -16.92
CA ALA A 5 -9.57 5.60 -18.17
C ALA A 5 -10.36 4.31 -18.44
N LEU A 6 -9.74 3.15 -18.21
CA LEU A 6 -10.41 1.86 -18.37
C LEU A 6 -11.52 1.69 -17.33
N PHE A 7 -11.23 1.99 -16.05
CA PHE A 7 -12.20 1.86 -14.98
C PHE A 7 -13.42 2.77 -15.21
N ARG A 8 -13.20 4.03 -15.60
CA ARG A 8 -14.28 4.97 -15.97
C ARG A 8 -15.12 4.46 -17.14
N TRP A 9 -14.49 3.90 -18.16
CA TRP A 9 -15.22 3.33 -19.28
C TRP A 9 -16.08 2.13 -18.86
N LEU A 10 -15.53 1.23 -18.04
CA LEU A 10 -16.23 0.07 -17.51
C LEU A 10 -17.40 0.46 -16.61
N SER A 11 -17.20 1.36 -15.64
CA SER A 11 -18.24 1.78 -14.71
C SER A 11 -19.37 2.55 -15.40
N ASN A 12 -19.05 3.36 -16.41
CA ASN A 12 -20.08 4.06 -17.20
C ASN A 12 -20.90 3.09 -18.06
N LYS A 13 -20.25 2.08 -18.66
CA LYS A 13 -20.91 1.14 -19.58
C LYS A 13 -21.67 0.02 -18.85
N TYR A 14 -21.11 -0.45 -17.75
CA TYR A 14 -21.63 -1.57 -16.96
C TYR A 14 -21.68 -1.19 -15.47
N SER A 15 -22.56 -0.27 -15.11
CA SER A 15 -22.64 0.30 -13.75
C SER A 15 -22.87 -0.70 -12.62
N LYS A 16 -23.35 -1.91 -12.93
CA LYS A 16 -23.60 -2.98 -11.94
C LYS A 16 -22.37 -3.82 -11.59
N ILE A 17 -21.23 -3.62 -12.25
CA ILE A 17 -20.00 -4.41 -11.97
C ILE A 17 -19.27 -3.93 -10.71
N THR A 18 -19.59 -2.73 -10.22
CA THR A 18 -18.97 -2.13 -9.05
C THR A 18 -19.96 -2.15 -7.89
N THR A 19 -19.55 -2.76 -6.78
CA THR A 19 -20.29 -2.74 -5.51
C THR A 19 -19.37 -2.19 -4.44
N GLN A 20 -19.93 -1.44 -3.49
CA GLN A 20 -19.19 -0.97 -2.33
C GLN A 20 -18.94 -2.13 -1.38
N VAL A 21 -17.70 -2.26 -0.91
CA VAL A 21 -17.33 -3.24 0.11
C VAL A 21 -17.83 -2.75 1.46
N VAL A 22 -18.40 -3.65 2.27
CA VAL A 22 -18.82 -3.34 3.63
C VAL A 22 -17.70 -3.74 4.59
N GLU A 23 -17.17 -2.78 5.34
CA GLU A 23 -16.08 -3.02 6.30
C GLU A 23 -16.61 -2.99 7.74
N GLU A 24 -16.35 -4.06 8.50
CA GLU A 24 -16.50 -4.01 9.97
C GLU A 24 -15.27 -3.33 10.57
N GLN A 25 -15.48 -2.46 11.57
CA GLN A 25 -14.41 -1.76 12.27
C GLN A 25 -14.16 -2.39 13.65
N PRO A 26 -12.91 -2.42 14.15
CA PRO A 26 -12.62 -2.80 15.52
C PRO A 26 -13.43 -1.96 16.51
N VAL A 27 -13.87 -2.58 17.61
CA VAL A 27 -14.67 -1.90 18.64
C VAL A 27 -13.80 -1.70 19.87
N GLU A 28 -13.78 -0.48 20.41
CA GLU A 28 -13.12 -0.21 21.69
C GLU A 28 -14.11 -0.39 22.85
N VAL A 29 -13.76 -1.24 23.81
CA VAL A 29 -14.55 -1.48 25.02
C VAL A 29 -13.62 -1.33 26.22
N ASN A 30 -13.90 -0.36 27.09
CA ASN A 30 -13.12 -0.07 28.30
C ASN A 30 -11.61 0.16 28.03
N GLY A 31 -11.25 0.83 26.93
CA GLY A 31 -9.85 1.09 26.56
C GLY A 31 -9.14 -0.10 25.91
N VAL A 32 -9.84 -1.22 25.68
CA VAL A 32 -9.32 -2.39 24.98
C VAL A 32 -9.93 -2.45 23.60
N GLN A 33 -9.08 -2.47 22.56
CA GLN A 33 -9.55 -2.70 21.19
C GLN A 33 -9.84 -4.18 20.97
N ILE A 34 -11.08 -4.47 20.59
CA ILE A 34 -11.53 -5.79 20.18
C ILE A 34 -11.39 -5.88 18.65
N PRO A 35 -10.53 -6.78 18.13
CA PRO A 35 -10.33 -6.92 16.69
C PRO A 35 -11.59 -7.50 16.01
N VAL A 36 -11.68 -7.27 14.69
CA VAL A 36 -12.74 -7.85 13.86
C VAL A 36 -12.57 -9.36 13.80
N ASP A 37 -13.64 -10.10 14.13
CA ASP A 37 -13.66 -11.55 14.04
C ASP A 37 -13.93 -11.99 12.59
N THR A 38 -12.87 -12.34 11.88
CA THR A 38 -12.92 -12.74 10.46
C THR A 38 -13.51 -14.14 10.24
N SER A 39 -13.74 -14.92 11.31
CA SER A 39 -14.41 -16.24 11.22
C SER A 39 -15.93 -16.12 10.99
N LYS A 40 -16.52 -14.96 11.28
CA LYS A 40 -17.94 -14.68 11.05
C LYS A 40 -18.25 -14.53 9.56
N PRO A 41 -19.53 -14.70 9.15
CA PRO A 41 -19.97 -14.46 7.78
C PRO A 41 -19.54 -13.09 7.26
N ASN A 42 -19.24 -12.99 5.96
CA ASN A 42 -18.81 -11.74 5.35
C ASN A 42 -19.95 -10.69 5.43
N PRO A 43 -19.69 -9.45 5.89
CA PRO A 43 -20.70 -8.41 6.04
C PRO A 43 -21.32 -7.96 4.71
N THR A 44 -20.63 -8.19 3.58
CA THR A 44 -21.14 -7.91 2.24
C THR A 44 -22.21 -8.94 1.81
N GLY A 45 -22.33 -10.07 2.53
CA GLY A 45 -23.27 -11.15 2.22
C GLY A 45 -22.77 -12.13 1.15
N GLU A 46 -21.57 -11.91 0.61
CA GLU A 46 -20.90 -12.80 -0.34
C GLU A 46 -19.68 -13.45 0.32
N GLU A 47 -19.56 -14.76 0.21
CA GLU A 47 -18.42 -15.52 0.73
C GLU A 47 -17.38 -15.76 -0.36
N PHE A 48 -16.11 -15.68 0.02
CA PHE A 48 -14.99 -15.85 -0.89
C PHE A 48 -14.14 -17.04 -0.46
N ASP A 49 -13.90 -17.98 -1.37
CA ASP A 49 -13.02 -19.11 -1.09
C ASP A 49 -11.55 -18.71 -1.14
N ASN A 50 -11.17 -18.01 -2.21
CA ASN A 50 -9.77 -17.76 -2.57
C ASN A 50 -9.54 -16.26 -2.79
N LEU A 51 -8.56 -15.70 -2.10
CA LEU A 51 -8.09 -14.33 -2.25
C LEU A 51 -6.67 -14.33 -2.82
N TYR A 52 -6.46 -13.60 -3.92
CA TYR A 52 -5.16 -13.43 -4.56
C TYR A 52 -4.72 -11.98 -4.43
N LEU A 53 -3.58 -11.74 -3.80
CA LEU A 53 -3.01 -10.43 -3.59
C LEU A 53 -1.80 -10.23 -4.49
N ASP A 54 -1.88 -9.21 -5.35
CA ASP A 54 -0.69 -8.60 -5.95
C ASP A 54 -0.04 -7.70 -4.89
N MET A 55 1.01 -8.22 -4.25
CA MET A 55 1.66 -7.55 -3.13
C MET A 55 2.34 -6.25 -3.58
N ASN A 56 2.81 -6.15 -4.83
CA ASN A 56 3.39 -4.89 -5.30
C ASN A 56 2.35 -3.76 -5.34
N GLY A 57 1.07 -4.10 -5.60
CA GLY A 57 -0.05 -3.17 -5.49
C GLY A 57 -0.30 -2.65 -4.06
N ILE A 58 0.18 -3.36 -3.03
CA ILE A 58 0.10 -2.96 -1.61
C ILE A 58 1.38 -2.25 -1.16
N ILE A 59 2.54 -2.80 -1.49
CA ILE A 59 3.85 -2.30 -1.06
C ILE A 59 4.06 -0.86 -1.57
N HIS A 60 3.74 -0.58 -2.83
CA HIS A 60 3.96 0.75 -3.42
C HIS A 60 3.21 1.87 -2.67
N PRO A 61 1.88 1.79 -2.44
CA PRO A 61 1.16 2.79 -1.65
C PRO A 61 1.62 2.91 -0.19
N CYS A 62 2.03 1.82 0.44
CA CYS A 62 2.49 1.83 1.83
C CYS A 62 3.86 2.51 1.99
N CYS A 63 4.73 2.41 0.98
CA CYS A 63 6.06 3.01 0.98
C CYS A 63 6.10 4.45 0.42
N HIS A 64 5.10 4.84 -0.39
CA HIS A 64 4.96 6.17 -0.96
C HIS A 64 3.53 6.69 -0.76
N PRO A 65 3.16 7.10 0.46
CA PRO A 65 1.86 7.70 0.73
C PRO A 65 1.82 9.14 0.21
N GLU A 66 1.88 9.33 -1.11
CA GLU A 66 1.71 10.66 -1.72
C GLU A 66 0.30 11.23 -1.46
N ASP A 67 -0.67 10.36 -1.11
CA ASP A 67 -2.09 10.70 -0.91
C ASP A 67 -2.64 10.44 0.51
N LYS A 68 -1.81 10.10 1.52
CA LYS A 68 -2.32 9.99 2.90
C LYS A 68 -2.53 11.38 3.53
N VAL A 69 -3.52 12.10 3.02
CA VAL A 69 -4.32 13.01 3.84
C VAL A 69 -5.50 12.18 4.38
N HIS A 70 -5.21 11.19 5.22
CA HIS A 70 -6.28 10.59 6.02
C HIS A 70 -6.65 11.63 7.10
N PRO A 71 -7.90 12.13 7.17
CA PRO A 71 -8.29 13.19 8.12
C PRO A 71 -8.14 12.81 9.60
N HIS A 72 -7.83 11.54 9.89
CA HIS A 72 -7.79 10.97 11.24
C HIS A 72 -6.45 10.34 11.64
N ASP A 73 -5.43 10.35 10.78
CA ASP A 73 -4.13 9.76 11.13
C ASP A 73 -3.00 10.75 10.84
N PHE A 74 -2.45 11.32 11.90
CA PHE A 74 -1.28 12.21 11.87
C PHE A 74 0.03 11.44 11.67
N SER A 75 0.01 10.25 11.05
CA SER A 75 1.25 9.51 10.80
C SER A 75 1.97 10.10 9.60
N SER A 76 3.08 10.76 9.90
CA SER A 76 4.13 11.08 8.93
C SER A 76 4.43 9.87 8.05
N SER A 77 4.74 10.09 6.77
CA SER A 77 5.22 9.03 5.86
C SER A 77 6.20 8.12 6.59
N PRO A 78 6.05 6.79 6.52
CA PRO A 78 6.86 5.86 7.30
C PRO A 78 8.34 6.13 7.00
N GLU A 79 9.11 6.34 8.06
CA GLU A 79 10.49 6.84 7.97
C GLU A 79 11.50 5.68 7.98
N THR A 80 11.08 4.53 8.51
CA THR A 80 11.90 3.33 8.63
C THR A 80 11.32 2.15 7.84
N GLU A 81 12.17 1.20 7.49
CA GLU A 81 11.76 -0.05 6.83
C GLU A 81 10.76 -0.83 7.68
N ASP A 82 10.95 -0.87 9.00
CA ASP A 82 10.06 -1.54 9.96
C ASP A 82 8.65 -0.92 9.97
N GLU A 83 8.56 0.42 9.95
CA GLU A 83 7.29 1.13 9.87
C GLU A 83 6.56 0.84 8.55
N MET A 84 7.28 0.80 7.43
CA MET A 84 6.70 0.44 6.13
C MET A 84 6.15 -0.98 6.13
N ILE A 85 6.90 -1.93 6.69
CA ILE A 85 6.46 -3.33 6.81
C ILE A 85 5.21 -3.42 7.68
N PHE A 86 5.16 -2.68 8.79
CA PHE A 86 3.97 -2.64 9.65
C PHE A 86 2.75 -2.04 8.93
N GLU A 87 2.92 -1.00 8.14
CA GLU A 87 1.86 -0.44 7.30
C GLU A 87 1.39 -1.43 6.23
N ILE A 88 2.29 -2.22 5.65
CA ILE A 88 1.94 -3.32 4.72
C ILE A 88 1.08 -4.37 5.45
N PHE A 89 1.44 -4.76 6.67
CA PHE A 89 0.66 -5.71 7.47
C PHE A 89 -0.74 -5.20 7.77
N LYS A 90 -0.87 -3.94 8.22
CA LYS A 90 -2.18 -3.32 8.47
C LYS A 90 -3.05 -3.31 7.22
N TYR A 91 -2.48 -2.92 6.07
CA TYR A 91 -3.23 -2.84 4.83
C TYR A 91 -3.67 -4.22 4.35
N MET A 92 -2.79 -5.21 4.45
CA MET A 92 -3.11 -6.60 4.13
C MET A 92 -4.19 -7.16 5.06
N ASP A 93 -4.06 -6.96 6.37
CA ASP A 93 -5.04 -7.41 7.36
C ASP A 93 -6.41 -6.77 7.12
N ARG A 94 -6.45 -5.49 6.75
CA ARG A 94 -7.69 -4.81 6.34
C ARG A 94 -8.32 -5.49 5.13
N ILE A 95 -7.55 -5.81 4.09
CA ILE A 95 -8.07 -6.53 2.91
C ILE A 95 -8.61 -7.91 3.30
N VAL A 96 -7.87 -8.66 4.11
CA VAL A 96 -8.32 -9.98 4.57
C VAL A 96 -9.60 -9.88 5.41
N ALA A 97 -9.72 -8.86 6.28
CA ALA A 97 -10.92 -8.64 7.06
C ALA A 97 -12.16 -8.28 6.21
N MET A 98 -11.95 -7.58 5.09
CA MET A 98 -12.99 -7.25 4.12
C MET A 98 -13.44 -8.47 3.29
N VAL A 99 -12.50 -9.30 2.83
CA VAL A 99 -12.81 -10.40 1.91
C VAL A 99 -13.14 -11.70 2.64
N ARG A 100 -12.45 -12.00 3.75
CA ARG A 100 -12.60 -13.24 4.56
C ARG A 100 -12.46 -14.53 3.73
N PRO A 101 -11.29 -14.78 3.10
CA PRO A 101 -11.08 -16.00 2.32
C PRO A 101 -11.27 -17.26 3.18
N ARG A 102 -12.01 -18.25 2.68
CA ARG A 102 -12.36 -19.48 3.42
C ARG A 102 -11.47 -20.68 3.13
N LYS A 103 -10.61 -20.60 2.11
CA LYS A 103 -9.75 -21.71 1.67
C LYS A 103 -8.32 -21.28 1.38
N VAL A 104 -8.12 -20.24 0.56
CA VAL A 104 -6.78 -19.86 0.11
C VAL A 104 -6.57 -18.36 0.20
N LEU A 105 -5.50 -17.97 0.90
CA LEU A 105 -4.85 -16.68 0.71
C LEU A 105 -3.57 -16.88 -0.09
N TYR A 106 -3.52 -16.33 -1.29
CA TYR A 106 -2.36 -16.37 -2.16
C TYR A 106 -1.73 -14.98 -2.27
N MET A 107 -0.50 -14.82 -1.78
CA MET A 107 0.25 -13.57 -1.84
C MET A 107 1.34 -13.67 -2.90
N ALA A 108 1.23 -12.87 -3.96
CA ALA A 108 2.17 -12.85 -5.07
C ALA A 108 3.05 -11.59 -5.01
N ILE A 109 4.35 -11.77 -4.85
CA ILE A 109 5.35 -10.72 -5.04
C ILE A 109 5.97 -10.91 -6.42
N ASP A 110 6.13 -9.83 -7.20
CA ASP A 110 6.75 -9.94 -8.52
C ASP A 110 8.15 -10.55 -8.41
N GLY A 111 8.41 -11.57 -9.23
CA GLY A 111 9.73 -12.12 -9.48
C GLY A 111 10.43 -11.44 -10.65
N VAL A 112 11.46 -12.10 -11.20
CA VAL A 112 12.13 -11.62 -12.40
C VAL A 112 11.18 -11.68 -13.59
N ALA A 113 10.92 -10.54 -14.23
CA ALA A 113 9.96 -10.41 -15.32
C ALA A 113 10.61 -10.64 -16.70
N PRO A 114 9.83 -11.01 -17.75
CA PRO A 114 10.33 -11.12 -19.12
C PRO A 114 10.87 -9.78 -19.66
N ARG A 115 11.80 -9.85 -20.63
CA ARG A 115 12.49 -8.68 -21.20
C ARG A 115 11.55 -7.55 -21.67
N ALA A 116 10.43 -7.90 -22.28
CA ALA A 116 9.43 -6.92 -22.71
C ALA A 116 8.89 -6.09 -21.54
N LYS A 117 8.59 -6.74 -20.40
CA LYS A 117 8.13 -6.09 -19.17
C LYS A 117 9.27 -5.31 -18.50
N MET A 118 10.48 -5.85 -18.49
CA MET A 118 11.66 -5.15 -17.97
C MET A 118 11.90 -3.82 -18.69
N ASN A 119 11.75 -3.78 -20.03
CA ASN A 119 11.87 -2.54 -20.79
C ASN A 119 10.80 -1.52 -20.37
N GLN A 120 9.56 -1.96 -20.17
CA GLN A 120 8.47 -1.11 -19.68
C GLN A 120 8.77 -0.58 -18.26
N GLN A 121 9.21 -1.43 -17.35
CA GLN A 121 9.60 -1.04 -15.98
C GLN A 121 10.77 -0.06 -16.00
N ARG A 122 11.81 -0.32 -16.82
CA ARG A 122 12.96 0.57 -17.00
C ARG A 122 12.53 1.96 -17.46
N SER A 123 11.69 2.05 -18.50
CA SER A 123 11.20 3.35 -18.99
C SER A 123 10.39 4.10 -17.94
N ARG A 124 9.56 3.39 -17.14
CA ARG A 124 8.79 4.02 -16.05
C ARG A 124 9.71 4.57 -14.96
N ARG A 125 10.67 3.78 -14.48
CA ARG A 125 11.62 4.20 -13.43
C ARG A 125 12.46 5.39 -13.86
N PHE A 126 12.96 5.38 -15.10
CA PHE A 126 13.69 6.53 -15.64
C PHE A 126 12.86 7.81 -15.64
N ARG A 127 11.59 7.74 -16.09
CA ARG A 127 10.70 8.90 -16.09
C ARG A 127 10.43 9.39 -14.66
N ALA A 128 10.16 8.49 -13.72
CA ALA A 128 9.92 8.84 -12.32
C ALA A 128 11.12 9.57 -11.71
N SER A 129 12.34 9.06 -11.90
CA SER A 129 13.56 9.73 -11.42
C SER A 129 13.79 11.10 -12.07
N GLN A 130 13.47 11.26 -13.36
CA GLN A 130 13.56 12.57 -14.02
C GLN A 130 12.51 13.56 -13.49
N LEU A 131 11.27 13.12 -13.31
CA LEU A 131 10.19 13.95 -12.75
C LEU A 131 10.51 14.38 -11.31
N ALA A 132 10.95 13.45 -10.46
CA ALA A 132 11.34 13.74 -9.09
C ALA A 132 12.50 14.77 -9.03
N ARG A 133 13.45 14.70 -9.97
CA ARG A 133 14.52 15.70 -10.07
C ARG A 133 13.97 17.08 -10.44
N ILE A 134 13.11 17.15 -11.47
CA ILE A 134 12.50 18.41 -11.92
C ILE A 134 11.67 19.03 -10.79
N GLU A 135 10.86 18.24 -10.09
CA GLU A 135 10.04 18.71 -8.98
C GLU A 135 10.89 19.21 -7.80
N ALA A 136 12.00 18.53 -7.49
CA ALA A 136 12.93 18.98 -6.47
C ALA A 136 13.59 20.32 -6.83
N GLU A 137 14.02 20.49 -8.09
CA GLU A 137 14.58 21.74 -8.61
C GLU A 137 13.56 22.88 -8.59
N GLU A 138 12.30 22.60 -8.94
CA GLU A 138 11.21 23.57 -8.91
C GLU A 138 10.84 23.98 -7.49
N LYS A 139 10.73 23.03 -6.55
CA LYS A 139 10.52 23.31 -5.13
C LYS A 139 11.64 24.16 -4.54
N GLU A 140 12.90 23.87 -4.89
CA GLU A 140 14.05 24.66 -4.45
C GLU A 140 14.01 26.09 -5.02
N ARG A 141 13.60 26.25 -6.28
CA ARG A 141 13.43 27.56 -6.91
C ARG A 141 12.33 28.37 -6.21
N GLN A 142 11.15 27.77 -5.99
CA GLN A 142 10.03 28.41 -5.30
C GLN A 142 10.44 28.87 -3.89
N LEU A 143 11.17 28.03 -3.16
CA LEU A 143 11.69 28.36 -1.84
C LEU A 143 12.64 29.58 -1.88
N ARG A 144 13.55 29.65 -2.86
CA ARG A 144 14.46 30.80 -3.03
C ARG A 144 13.71 32.08 -3.39
N GLU A 145 12.68 32.00 -4.22
CA GLU A 145 11.84 33.16 -4.60
C GLU A 145 11.06 33.71 -3.38
N LEU A 146 10.51 32.83 -2.54
CA LEU A 146 9.83 33.21 -1.30
C LEU A 146 10.79 33.85 -0.27
N GLU A 147 11.99 33.28 -0.09
CA GLU A 147 13.03 33.87 0.76
C GLU A 147 13.46 35.26 0.27
N ALA A 148 13.61 35.44 -1.06
CA ALA A 148 13.96 36.72 -1.67
C ALA A 148 12.85 37.78 -1.49
N SER A 149 11.58 37.37 -1.39
CA SER A 149 10.44 38.25 -1.10
C SER A 149 10.34 38.70 0.37
N GLY A 150 11.26 38.25 1.24
CA GLY A 150 11.28 38.60 2.66
C GLY A 150 10.31 37.80 3.53
N GLN A 151 9.68 36.74 3.00
CA GLN A 151 8.89 35.83 3.81
C GLN A 151 9.80 34.90 4.62
N VAL A 152 9.49 34.71 5.90
CA VAL A 152 10.13 33.69 6.73
C VAL A 152 9.59 32.34 6.28
N VAL A 153 10.41 31.56 5.57
CA VAL A 153 10.05 30.20 5.15
C VAL A 153 10.78 29.21 6.04
N GLU A 154 10.02 28.43 6.79
CA GLU A 154 10.58 27.24 7.45
C GLU A 154 10.98 26.24 6.36
N ARG A 155 12.28 25.92 6.30
CA ARG A 155 12.75 24.88 5.40
C ARG A 155 12.33 23.54 5.99
N PRO A 156 11.45 22.77 5.32
CA PRO A 156 11.18 21.42 5.78
C PRO A 156 12.51 20.64 5.80
N GLU A 157 12.75 19.91 6.88
CA GLU A 157 13.91 19.02 6.93
C GLU A 157 13.92 18.11 5.70
N LYS A 158 15.08 17.97 5.06
CA LYS A 158 15.26 17.04 3.95
C LYS A 158 15.16 15.61 4.47
N LYS A 159 13.94 15.11 4.67
CA LYS A 159 13.70 13.70 4.95
C LYS A 159 14.19 12.89 3.75
N LYS A 160 14.93 11.81 4.02
CA LYS A 160 15.34 10.87 2.97
C LYS A 160 14.07 10.22 2.40
N ALA A 161 13.70 10.58 1.19
CA ALA A 161 12.62 9.89 0.49
C ALA A 161 12.99 8.41 0.33
N PHE A 162 12.03 7.52 0.55
CA PHE A 162 12.21 6.10 0.31
C PHE A 162 12.47 5.84 -1.18
N ASP A 163 13.49 5.04 -1.49
CA ASP A 163 13.82 4.69 -2.87
C ASP A 163 12.91 3.57 -3.36
N SER A 164 11.83 3.89 -4.08
CA SER A 164 10.90 2.91 -4.67
C SER A 164 11.58 1.88 -5.57
N ASN A 165 12.79 2.15 -6.07
CA ASN A 165 13.52 1.16 -6.88
C ASN A 165 13.94 -0.06 -6.05
N CYS A 166 13.97 0.04 -4.72
CA CYS A 166 14.23 -1.11 -3.85
C CYS A 166 13.11 -2.16 -3.91
N ILE A 167 11.91 -1.80 -4.41
CA ILE A 167 10.79 -2.70 -4.68
C ILE A 167 11.07 -3.41 -6.02
N THR A 168 12.10 -4.27 -6.00
CA THR A 168 12.59 -5.06 -7.12
C THR A 168 13.12 -6.39 -6.60
N PRO A 169 12.88 -7.51 -7.30
CA PRO A 169 13.51 -8.78 -6.93
C PRO A 169 15.04 -8.65 -6.78
N GLY A 170 15.58 -9.26 -5.73
CA GLY A 170 17.02 -9.33 -5.48
C GLY A 170 17.58 -8.20 -4.62
N THR A 171 16.76 -7.28 -4.12
CA THR A 171 17.18 -6.25 -3.17
C THR A 171 17.14 -6.77 -1.72
N PRO A 172 17.96 -6.21 -0.81
CA PRO A 172 17.90 -6.55 0.61
C PRO A 172 16.50 -6.32 1.22
N PHE A 173 15.86 -5.20 0.85
CA PHE A 173 14.50 -4.87 1.27
C PHE A 173 13.49 -5.99 0.96
N MET A 174 13.50 -6.51 -0.28
CA MET A 174 12.56 -7.58 -0.66
C MET A 174 12.86 -8.91 0.05
N ALA A 175 14.12 -9.18 0.37
CA ALA A 175 14.49 -10.36 1.17
C ALA A 175 13.98 -10.23 2.62
N HIS A 176 14.15 -9.06 3.23
CA HIS A 176 13.67 -8.76 4.57
C HIS A 176 12.13 -8.79 4.64
N LEU A 177 11.45 -8.11 3.71
CA LEU A 177 10.00 -8.13 3.59
C LEU A 177 9.44 -9.56 3.48
N ALA A 178 10.09 -10.43 2.72
CA ALA A 178 9.66 -11.82 2.58
C ALA A 178 9.78 -12.60 3.91
N GLU A 179 10.78 -12.30 4.74
CA GLU A 179 10.92 -12.87 6.08
C GLU A 179 9.82 -12.38 7.01
N CYS A 180 9.59 -11.06 7.03
CA CYS A 180 8.54 -10.44 7.83
C CYS A 180 7.15 -10.95 7.45
N LEU A 181 6.85 -11.12 6.16
CA LEU A 181 5.57 -11.70 5.71
C LEU A 181 5.40 -13.15 6.16
N ARG A 182 6.45 -13.98 6.10
CA ARG A 182 6.40 -15.35 6.64
C ARG A 182 6.09 -15.35 8.13
N TYR A 183 6.74 -14.46 8.89
CA TYR A 183 6.48 -14.30 10.31
C TYR A 183 5.02 -13.88 10.56
N HIS A 184 4.53 -12.88 9.83
CA HIS A 184 3.16 -12.37 10.01
C HIS A 184 2.11 -13.44 9.71
N VAL A 185 2.28 -14.21 8.63
CA VAL A 185 1.40 -15.36 8.34
C VAL A 185 1.44 -16.38 9.47
N ALA A 186 2.64 -16.76 9.93
CA ALA A 186 2.78 -17.70 11.04
C ALA A 186 2.10 -17.16 12.30
N HIS A 187 2.24 -15.87 12.60
CA HIS A 187 1.56 -15.23 13.71
C HIS A 187 0.03 -15.35 13.56
N LYS A 188 -0.52 -14.96 12.41
CA LYS A 188 -1.97 -15.02 12.14
C LYS A 188 -2.55 -16.43 12.23
N LEU A 189 -1.87 -17.43 11.68
CA LEU A 189 -2.27 -18.84 11.80
C LEU A 189 -2.38 -19.31 13.27
N ASN A 190 -1.59 -18.72 14.17
CA ASN A 190 -1.60 -19.09 15.59
C ASN A 190 -2.53 -18.24 16.46
N THR A 191 -2.88 -17.02 16.03
CA THR A 191 -3.63 -16.06 16.86
C THR A 191 -5.02 -15.72 16.35
N ASP A 192 -5.27 -15.86 15.04
CA ASP A 192 -6.53 -15.47 14.41
C ASP A 192 -7.36 -16.72 14.02
N PRO A 193 -8.53 -16.95 14.65
CA PRO A 193 -9.40 -18.07 14.34
C PRO A 193 -9.83 -18.14 12.87
N GLY A 194 -9.93 -17.00 12.18
CA GLY A 194 -10.31 -16.94 10.77
C GLY A 194 -9.24 -17.44 9.81
N TRP A 195 -8.00 -17.62 10.27
CA TRP A 195 -6.88 -18.12 9.47
C TRP A 195 -6.60 -19.61 9.70
N LYS A 196 -7.29 -20.25 10.65
CA LYS A 196 -6.96 -21.60 11.12
C LYS A 196 -7.15 -22.70 10.07
N ASN A 197 -8.09 -22.52 9.14
CA ASN A 197 -8.49 -23.51 8.12
C ASN A 197 -8.29 -22.95 6.72
#